data_AF-A0A1I7G0Y9-F1
#
_entry.id   AF-A0A1I7G0Y9-F1
#
_cell.length_a   1.000
_cell.length_b   1.000
_cell.length_c   1.000
_cell.angle_alpha   90.00
_cell.angle_beta   90.00
_cell.angle_gamma   90.00
#
_symmetry.space_group_name_H-M   'P 1'
#
loop_
_entity.id
_entity.type
_entity.pdbx_description
1 polymer ?
#
loop_
_entity_poly.entity_id
_entity_poly.type
_entity_poly.pdbx_seq_one_letter_code
_entity_poly.pdbx_strand_id
1 'polypeptide(L)'
;MKKFFRKSFCLGLAFVFIFMAVGCGKKNDKLEAYKTEMSEFYDKLSQLGDSIDAIDPNSEGSKEELLGYLDEMNDIYQKMGQCEVPDEFSGVSEITVEAAEYMQKANECYHLAYDGEFDEENEQLASQYYERANNRAMVILQVLHGEVPSGEGVSVTTEDAYQLSTIDSEDSDSSTE
;
A
#
# COMPACT_ATOMS: atom_id res chain seq x y z
N MET A 1 -15.50 68.54 -12.34
CA MET A 1 -16.15 68.02 -11.11
C MET A 1 -15.29 66.88 -10.58
N LYS A 2 -14.95 66.92 -9.28
CA LYS A 2 -14.19 65.89 -8.56
C LYS A 2 -15.08 64.68 -8.25
N LYS A 3 -14.48 63.47 -8.23
CA LYS A 3 -14.53 62.44 -7.17
C LYS A 3 -13.73 61.21 -7.66
N PHE A 4 -12.50 60.96 -7.17
CA PHE A 4 -12.08 60.31 -5.91
C PHE A 4 -12.11 58.76 -5.95
N PHE A 5 -10.91 58.17 -5.72
CA PHE A 5 -10.62 56.97 -4.90
C PHE A 5 -11.02 55.59 -5.49
N ARG A 6 -10.17 54.55 -5.58
CA ARG A 6 -9.23 53.97 -4.60
C ARG A 6 -8.13 53.11 -5.25
N LYS A 7 -6.99 53.10 -4.57
CA LYS A 7 -5.84 52.20 -4.71
C LYS A 7 -6.23 50.72 -4.49
N SER A 8 -5.60 49.81 -5.24
CA SER A 8 -5.19 48.50 -4.72
C SER A 8 -3.86 48.09 -5.33
N PHE A 9 -2.89 48.00 -4.43
CA PHE A 9 -1.53 47.49 -4.57
C PHE A 9 -1.60 45.96 -4.56
N CYS A 10 -1.05 45.30 -5.58
CA CYS A 10 -0.64 43.90 -5.51
C CYS A 10 0.63 43.73 -6.33
N LEU A 11 1.76 43.96 -5.67
CA LEU A 11 3.09 43.52 -6.10
C LEU A 11 3.16 42.01 -5.84
N GLY A 12 3.23 41.19 -6.90
CA GLY A 12 3.38 39.74 -6.81
C GLY A 12 4.50 39.30 -7.75
N LEU A 13 5.67 39.02 -7.16
CA LEU A 13 6.90 38.62 -7.83
C LEU A 13 6.81 37.13 -8.16
N ALA A 14 6.54 36.80 -9.43
CA ALA A 14 6.52 35.41 -9.90
C ALA A 14 7.95 34.97 -10.24
N PHE A 15 8.62 34.34 -9.27
CA PHE A 15 9.83 33.57 -9.49
C PHE A 15 9.47 32.07 -9.39
N VAL A 16 9.16 31.46 -10.52
CA VAL A 16 9.00 30.00 -10.62
C VAL A 16 10.21 29.49 -11.39
N PHE A 17 11.27 29.17 -10.65
CA PHE A 17 12.34 28.29 -11.12
C PHE A 17 11.91 26.86 -10.80
N ILE A 18 11.39 26.15 -11.80
CA ILE A 18 11.25 24.69 -11.74
C ILE A 18 12.29 24.11 -12.69
N PHE A 19 13.47 23.81 -12.14
CA PHE A 19 14.37 22.85 -12.73
C PHE A 19 13.84 21.45 -12.38
N MET A 20 13.06 20.84 -13.28
CA MET A 20 12.95 19.39 -13.28
C MET A 20 14.03 18.84 -14.19
N ALA A 21 15.20 18.57 -13.60
CA ALA A 21 16.16 17.67 -14.21
C ALA A 21 15.54 16.27 -14.18
N VAL A 22 14.98 15.83 -15.32
CA VAL A 22 14.52 14.46 -15.52
C VAL A 22 15.75 13.58 -15.68
N GLY A 23 16.29 13.11 -14.55
CA GLY A 23 17.35 12.13 -14.49
C GLY A 23 16.91 10.95 -13.63
N CYS A 24 16.51 9.85 -14.27
CA CYS A 24 16.91 8.45 -13.98
C CYS A 24 15.86 7.47 -14.57
N GLY A 25 15.94 7.21 -15.89
CA GLY A 25 14.99 6.35 -16.63
C GLY A 25 15.13 4.84 -16.42
N LYS A 26 15.33 4.40 -15.17
CA LYS A 26 15.29 2.97 -14.76
C LYS A 26 14.70 2.75 -13.37
N LYS A 27 14.88 3.70 -12.43
CA LYS A 27 14.24 3.64 -11.11
C LYS A 27 12.73 3.92 -11.20
N ASN A 28 12.33 4.83 -12.09
CA ASN A 28 10.92 5.10 -12.33
C ASN A 28 10.17 3.85 -12.83
N ASP A 29 10.81 3.00 -13.64
CA ASP A 29 10.10 1.89 -14.28
C ASP A 29 9.63 0.84 -13.26
N LYS A 30 10.46 0.51 -12.25
CA LYS A 30 10.07 -0.43 -11.18
C LYS A 30 9.01 0.14 -10.26
N LEU A 31 9.18 1.41 -9.87
CA LEU A 31 8.24 2.08 -8.97
C LEU A 31 6.86 2.24 -9.62
N GLU A 32 6.81 2.65 -10.88
CA GLU A 32 5.55 2.82 -11.62
C GLU A 32 4.89 1.46 -11.93
N ALA A 33 5.68 0.41 -12.20
CA ALA A 33 5.16 -0.95 -12.31
C ALA A 33 4.51 -1.42 -11.00
N TYR A 34 5.21 -1.28 -9.86
CA TYR A 34 4.68 -1.64 -8.56
C TYR A 34 3.39 -0.89 -8.22
N LYS A 35 3.34 0.44 -8.42
CA LYS A 35 2.12 1.22 -8.22
C LYS A 35 0.96 0.75 -9.10
N THR A 36 1.25 0.39 -10.34
CA THR A 36 0.25 -0.14 -11.28
C THR A 36 -0.29 -1.47 -10.77
N GLU A 37 0.57 -2.40 -10.38
CA GLU A 37 0.18 -3.70 -9.83
C GLU A 37 -0.64 -3.57 -8.53
N MET A 38 -0.25 -2.66 -7.64
CA MET A 38 -1.00 -2.38 -6.42
C MET A 38 -2.35 -1.73 -6.70
N SER A 39 -2.43 -0.80 -7.67
CA SER A 39 -3.72 -0.22 -8.09
C SER A 39 -4.65 -1.30 -8.65
N GLU A 40 -4.16 -2.17 -9.52
CA GLU A 40 -4.92 -3.30 -10.05
C GLU A 40 -5.38 -4.25 -8.93
N PHE A 41 -4.53 -4.50 -7.94
CA PHE A 41 -4.88 -5.31 -6.78
C PHE A 41 -6.05 -4.71 -6.00
N TYR A 42 -6.00 -3.44 -5.62
CA TYR A 42 -7.08 -2.81 -4.85
C TYR A 42 -8.37 -2.65 -5.65
N ASP A 43 -8.27 -2.35 -6.95
CA ASP A 43 -9.43 -2.27 -7.83
C ASP A 43 -10.16 -3.62 -7.91
N LYS A 44 -9.40 -4.73 -8.06
CA LYS A 44 -9.97 -6.07 -8.06
C LYS A 44 -10.48 -6.50 -6.68
N LEU A 45 -9.75 -6.19 -5.62
CA LEU A 45 -10.17 -6.50 -4.25
C LEU A 45 -11.53 -5.86 -3.93
N SER A 46 -11.71 -4.58 -4.30
CA SER A 46 -12.99 -3.89 -4.14
C SER A 46 -14.11 -4.54 -4.98
N GLN A 47 -13.84 -4.87 -6.24
CA GLN A 47 -14.83 -5.52 -7.12
C GLN A 47 -15.26 -6.90 -6.59
N LEU A 48 -14.31 -7.69 -6.10
CA LEU A 48 -14.59 -9.00 -5.50
C LEU A 48 -15.37 -8.86 -4.19
N GLY A 49 -15.04 -7.88 -3.36
CA GLY A 49 -15.80 -7.54 -2.16
C GLY A 49 -17.26 -7.20 -2.48
N ASP A 50 -17.49 -6.31 -3.46
CA ASP A 50 -18.84 -5.97 -3.93
C ASP A 50 -19.59 -7.19 -4.50
N SER A 51 -18.86 -8.11 -5.17
CA SER A 51 -19.45 -9.33 -5.73
C SER A 51 -19.87 -10.32 -4.64
N ILE A 52 -19.05 -10.48 -3.59
CA ILE A 52 -19.36 -11.30 -2.40
C ILE A 52 -20.58 -10.72 -1.66
N ASP A 53 -20.61 -9.40 -1.44
CA ASP A 53 -21.72 -8.72 -0.77
C ASP A 53 -23.06 -8.82 -1.53
N ALA A 54 -23.00 -9.04 -2.85
CA ALA A 54 -24.16 -9.18 -3.72
C ALA A 54 -24.75 -10.61 -3.75
N ILE A 55 -24.07 -11.61 -3.18
CA ILE A 55 -24.55 -12.99 -3.15
C ILE A 55 -25.88 -13.06 -2.38
N ASP A 56 -26.91 -13.67 -2.98
CA ASP A 56 -28.11 -14.06 -2.23
C ASP A 56 -27.81 -15.35 -1.46
N PRO A 57 -27.73 -15.34 -0.12
CA PRO A 57 -27.36 -16.52 0.65
C PRO A 57 -28.40 -17.66 0.55
N ASN A 58 -29.62 -17.37 0.08
CA ASN A 58 -30.69 -18.35 -0.08
C ASN A 58 -30.75 -18.97 -1.48
N SER A 59 -29.92 -18.50 -2.41
CA SER A 59 -29.90 -19.01 -3.78
C SER A 59 -29.26 -20.41 -3.83
N GLU A 60 -29.69 -21.21 -4.81
CA GLU A 60 -28.99 -22.45 -5.15
C GLU A 60 -27.63 -22.08 -5.77
N GLY A 61 -26.55 -22.63 -5.23
CA GLY A 61 -25.19 -22.33 -5.70
C GLY A 61 -24.48 -21.18 -4.98
N SER A 62 -25.11 -20.50 -4.01
CA SER A 62 -24.49 -19.39 -3.26
C SER A 62 -23.13 -19.74 -2.63
N LYS A 63 -22.98 -21.00 -2.18
CA LYS A 63 -21.70 -21.51 -1.66
C LYS A 63 -20.62 -21.61 -2.74
N GLU A 64 -20.97 -22.15 -3.91
CA GLU A 64 -20.03 -22.30 -5.02
C GLU A 64 -19.60 -20.93 -5.55
N GLU A 65 -20.52 -19.97 -5.60
CA GLU A 65 -20.24 -18.57 -5.97
C GLU A 65 -19.29 -17.90 -4.95
N LEU A 66 -19.57 -18.03 -3.65
CA LEU A 66 -18.71 -17.51 -2.59
C LEU A 66 -17.28 -18.08 -2.68
N LEU A 67 -17.16 -19.41 -2.77
CA LEU A 67 -15.85 -20.07 -2.85
C LEU A 67 -15.10 -19.67 -4.12
N GLY A 68 -15.79 -19.55 -5.26
CA GLY A 68 -15.17 -19.05 -6.49
C GLY A 68 -14.62 -17.64 -6.37
N TYR A 69 -15.33 -16.73 -5.71
CA TYR A 69 -14.80 -15.38 -5.46
C TYR A 69 -13.65 -15.35 -4.46
N LEU A 70 -13.65 -16.23 -3.47
CA LEU A 70 -12.54 -16.36 -2.52
C LEU A 70 -11.28 -16.95 -3.18
N ASP A 71 -11.44 -17.87 -4.12
CA ASP A 71 -10.35 -18.37 -4.98
C ASP A 71 -9.74 -17.22 -5.79
N GLU A 72 -10.57 -16.44 -6.50
CA GLU A 72 -10.11 -15.28 -7.27
C GLU A 72 -9.45 -14.22 -6.36
N MET A 73 -9.97 -14.03 -5.15
CA MET A 73 -9.38 -13.13 -4.17
C MET A 73 -8.01 -13.64 -3.71
N ASN A 74 -7.88 -14.93 -3.40
CA ASN A 74 -6.60 -15.52 -3.05
C ASN A 74 -5.59 -15.34 -4.20
N ASP A 75 -5.97 -15.56 -5.45
CA ASP A 75 -5.09 -15.37 -6.61
C ASP A 75 -4.51 -13.94 -6.70
N ILE A 76 -5.32 -12.90 -6.46
CA ILE A 76 -4.81 -11.52 -6.49
C ILE A 76 -3.89 -11.22 -5.30
N TYR A 77 -4.15 -11.81 -4.13
CA TYR A 77 -3.25 -11.72 -2.97
C TYR A 77 -1.93 -12.45 -3.22
N GLN A 78 -1.96 -13.62 -3.86
CA GLN A 78 -0.74 -14.34 -4.26
C GLN A 78 0.07 -13.52 -5.27
N LYS A 79 -0.59 -12.89 -6.25
CA LYS A 79 0.08 -11.99 -7.20
C LYS A 79 0.76 -10.83 -6.46
N MET A 80 0.04 -10.17 -5.54
CA MET A 80 0.59 -9.07 -4.73
C MET A 80 1.80 -9.51 -3.90
N GLY A 81 1.74 -10.68 -3.26
CA GLY A 81 2.86 -11.22 -2.47
C GLY A 81 4.11 -11.56 -3.29
N GLN A 82 3.97 -11.76 -4.60
CA GLN A 82 5.07 -12.06 -5.53
C GLN A 82 5.64 -10.81 -6.24
N CYS A 83 4.97 -9.66 -6.13
CA CYS A 83 5.42 -8.40 -6.72
C CYS A 83 6.77 -7.96 -6.13
N GLU A 84 7.68 -7.49 -7.00
CA GLU A 84 8.96 -6.94 -6.55
C GLU A 84 8.73 -5.58 -5.87
N VAL A 85 8.90 -5.53 -4.55
CA VAL A 85 8.71 -4.30 -3.77
C VAL A 85 9.92 -3.37 -3.96
N PRO A 86 9.72 -2.11 -4.42
CA PRO A 86 10.79 -1.13 -4.56
C PRO A 86 11.46 -0.78 -3.22
N ASP A 87 12.72 -0.35 -3.26
CA ASP A 87 13.50 0.04 -2.06
C ASP A 87 12.77 1.09 -1.21
N GLU A 88 12.07 2.03 -1.86
CA GLU A 88 11.26 3.08 -1.23
C GLU A 88 10.11 2.52 -0.36
N PHE A 89 9.68 1.30 -0.63
CA PHE A 89 8.61 0.58 0.09
C PHE A 89 9.13 -0.66 0.82
N SER A 90 10.43 -0.81 1.01
CA SER A 90 11.05 -1.99 1.66
C SER A 90 10.45 -2.33 3.03
N GLY A 91 9.98 -1.33 3.79
CA GLY A 91 9.32 -1.52 5.09
C GLY A 91 8.00 -2.29 5.07
N VAL A 92 7.39 -2.52 3.90
CA VAL A 92 6.18 -3.35 3.74
C VAL A 92 6.43 -4.64 2.97
N SER A 93 7.68 -4.96 2.62
CA SER A 93 7.97 -6.14 1.79
C SER A 93 7.59 -7.47 2.46
N GLU A 94 7.73 -7.59 3.78
CA GLU A 94 7.29 -8.80 4.49
C GLU A 94 5.76 -8.81 4.68
N ILE A 95 5.15 -7.63 4.77
CA ILE A 95 3.70 -7.44 4.96
C ILE A 95 2.92 -7.92 3.72
N THR A 96 3.45 -7.73 2.50
CA THR A 96 2.81 -8.25 1.27
C THR A 96 2.78 -9.78 1.24
N VAL A 97 3.85 -10.43 1.71
CA VAL A 97 3.94 -11.90 1.81
C VAL A 97 3.01 -12.42 2.90
N GLU A 98 3.00 -11.81 4.09
CA GLU A 98 2.08 -12.18 5.18
C GLU A 98 0.61 -12.07 4.75
N ALA A 99 0.25 -11.01 4.01
CA ALA A 99 -1.09 -10.83 3.49
C ALA A 99 -1.50 -12.00 2.58
N ALA A 100 -0.61 -12.41 1.68
CA ALA A 100 -0.83 -13.53 0.77
C ALA A 100 -0.96 -14.87 1.53
N GLU A 101 -0.10 -15.12 2.52
CA GLU A 101 -0.18 -16.34 3.34
C GLU A 101 -1.46 -16.42 4.16
N TYR A 102 -1.92 -15.29 4.72
CA TYR A 102 -3.18 -15.25 5.45
C TYR A 102 -4.37 -15.45 4.52
N MET A 103 -4.39 -14.84 3.34
CA MET A 103 -5.50 -15.05 2.40
C MET A 103 -5.54 -16.50 1.90
N GLN A 104 -4.39 -17.13 1.69
CA GLN A 104 -4.33 -18.55 1.35
C GLN A 104 -4.96 -19.41 2.44
N LYS A 105 -4.58 -19.20 3.71
CA LYS A 105 -5.16 -19.93 4.84
C LYS A 105 -6.66 -19.67 4.98
N ALA A 106 -7.10 -18.44 4.74
CA ALA A 106 -8.52 -18.10 4.74
C ALA A 106 -9.29 -18.89 3.68
N ASN A 107 -8.78 -18.91 2.44
CA ASN A 107 -9.39 -19.64 1.34
C ASN A 107 -9.48 -21.15 1.63
N GLU A 108 -8.37 -21.75 2.06
CA GLU A 108 -8.32 -23.17 2.45
C GLU A 108 -9.35 -23.49 3.54
N CYS A 109 -9.46 -22.66 4.58
CA CYS A 109 -10.44 -22.85 5.65
C CYS A 109 -11.89 -22.64 5.18
N TYR A 110 -12.17 -21.70 4.27
CA TYR A 110 -13.51 -21.53 3.71
C TYR A 110 -13.92 -22.75 2.88
N HIS A 111 -13.02 -23.32 2.09
CA HIS A 111 -13.28 -24.57 1.39
C HIS A 111 -13.57 -25.71 2.38
N LEU A 112 -12.75 -25.87 3.42
CA LEU A 112 -13.01 -26.88 4.47
C LEU A 112 -14.36 -26.67 5.17
N ALA A 113 -14.80 -25.43 5.34
CA ALA A 113 -16.07 -25.09 5.97
C ALA A 113 -17.29 -25.43 5.09
N TYR A 114 -17.15 -25.38 3.76
CA TYR A 114 -18.29 -25.41 2.85
C TYR A 114 -18.31 -26.57 1.82
N ASP A 115 -17.20 -27.24 1.54
CA ASP A 115 -17.07 -28.37 0.58
C ASP A 115 -17.65 -29.71 1.13
N GLY A 116 -18.71 -29.64 1.93
CA GLY A 116 -19.34 -30.79 2.55
C GLY A 116 -20.42 -30.41 3.56
N GLU A 117 -20.45 -31.14 4.69
CA GLU A 117 -21.21 -30.68 5.86
C GLU A 117 -20.55 -29.41 6.40
N PHE A 118 -21.37 -28.44 6.78
CA PHE A 118 -20.87 -27.17 7.27
C PHE A 118 -20.04 -27.36 8.54
N ASP A 119 -18.84 -26.77 8.54
CA ASP A 119 -17.93 -26.77 9.69
C ASP A 119 -17.71 -25.34 10.20
N GLU A 120 -18.34 -25.05 11.34
CA GLU A 120 -18.30 -23.75 12.01
C GLU A 120 -16.89 -23.38 12.51
N GLU A 121 -16.07 -24.37 12.92
CA GLU A 121 -14.72 -24.09 13.41
C GLU A 121 -13.82 -23.60 12.26
N ASN A 122 -13.92 -24.25 11.11
CA ASN A 122 -13.20 -23.84 9.91
C ASN A 122 -13.70 -22.48 9.38
N GLU A 123 -15.00 -22.20 9.43
CA GLU A 123 -15.53 -20.88 9.04
C GLU A 123 -15.01 -19.75 9.93
N GLN A 124 -15.01 -19.94 11.26
CA GLN A 124 -14.46 -18.97 12.21
C GLN A 124 -12.96 -18.74 12.01
N LEU A 125 -12.21 -19.80 11.72
CA LEU A 125 -10.78 -19.70 11.44
C LEU A 125 -10.53 -18.98 10.11
N ALA A 126 -11.32 -19.27 9.09
CA ALA A 126 -11.28 -18.60 7.79
C ALA A 126 -11.50 -17.09 7.95
N SER A 127 -12.53 -16.69 8.69
CA SER A 127 -12.85 -15.28 8.97
C SER A 127 -11.69 -14.53 9.66
N GLN A 128 -11.03 -15.17 10.64
CA GLN A 128 -9.87 -14.56 11.31
C GLN A 128 -8.68 -14.37 10.37
N TYR A 129 -8.40 -15.34 9.49
CA TYR A 129 -7.32 -15.19 8.51
C TYR A 129 -7.66 -14.16 7.43
N TYR A 130 -8.92 -14.12 6.99
CA TYR A 130 -9.43 -13.12 6.07
C TYR A 130 -9.27 -11.69 6.64
N GLU A 131 -9.63 -11.49 7.90
CA GLU A 131 -9.45 -10.20 8.59
C GLU A 131 -7.97 -9.80 8.67
N ARG A 132 -7.08 -10.74 9.02
CA ARG A 132 -5.62 -10.48 9.06
C ARG A 132 -5.06 -10.12 7.69
N ALA A 133 -5.47 -10.83 6.63
CA ALA A 133 -5.05 -10.52 5.26
C ALA A 133 -5.47 -9.10 4.86
N ASN A 134 -6.73 -8.72 5.12
CA ASN A 134 -7.23 -7.38 4.81
C ASN A 134 -6.61 -6.29 5.69
N ASN A 135 -6.27 -6.59 6.95
CA ASN A 135 -5.52 -5.66 7.80
C ASN A 135 -4.15 -5.35 7.20
N ARG A 136 -3.44 -6.37 6.71
CA ARG A 136 -2.15 -6.20 6.01
C ARG A 136 -2.31 -5.41 4.71
N ALA A 137 -3.34 -5.70 3.91
CA ALA A 137 -3.66 -4.93 2.73
C ALA A 137 -3.93 -3.44 3.05
N MET A 138 -4.63 -3.14 4.15
CA MET A 138 -4.87 -1.75 4.58
C MET A 138 -3.57 -1.04 4.98
N VAL A 139 -2.68 -1.72 5.71
CA VAL A 139 -1.37 -1.18 6.11
C VAL A 139 -0.52 -0.82 4.89
N ILE A 140 -0.51 -1.68 3.87
CA ILE A 140 0.19 -1.41 2.60
C ILE A 140 -0.42 -0.17 1.92
N LEU A 141 -1.75 -0.04 1.90
CA LEU A 141 -2.45 1.09 1.28
C LEU A 141 -2.08 2.42 1.94
N GLN A 142 -2.01 2.45 3.28
CA GLN A 142 -1.58 3.62 4.04
C GLN A 142 -0.17 4.06 3.63
N VAL A 143 0.77 3.10 3.53
CA VAL A 143 2.14 3.39 3.09
C VAL A 143 2.19 3.92 1.65
N LEU A 144 1.41 3.33 0.73
CA LEU A 144 1.31 3.81 -0.65
C LEU A 144 0.78 5.24 -0.75
N HIS A 145 -0.09 5.64 0.18
CA HIS A 145 -0.60 7.02 0.31
C HIS A 145 0.34 7.97 1.07
N GLY A 146 1.46 7.47 1.59
CA GLY A 146 2.41 8.25 2.38
C GLY A 146 1.93 8.55 3.80
N GLU A 147 0.98 7.76 4.31
CA GLU A 147 0.51 7.83 5.69
C GLU A 147 1.45 7.08 6.64
N VAL A 148 1.37 7.39 7.93
CA VAL A 148 2.02 6.57 8.96
C VAL A 148 1.16 5.32 9.16
N PRO A 149 1.65 4.11 8.84
CA PRO A 149 0.82 2.92 8.89
C PRO A 149 0.43 2.56 10.33
N SER A 150 -0.78 2.02 10.46
CA SER A 150 -1.35 1.52 11.72
C SER A 150 -2.13 0.24 11.45
N GLY A 151 -1.93 -0.79 12.27
CA GLY A 151 -2.61 -2.07 12.11
C GLY A 151 -2.20 -3.06 13.20
N GLU A 152 -2.84 -4.23 13.22
CA GLU A 152 -2.52 -5.26 14.20
C GLU A 152 -1.07 -5.74 13.98
N GLY A 153 -0.25 -5.69 15.02
CA GLY A 153 1.16 -6.14 14.93
C GLY A 153 2.08 -5.22 14.14
N VAL A 154 1.64 -4.01 13.76
CA VAL A 154 2.48 -3.01 13.09
C VAL A 154 3.08 -2.05 14.12
N SER A 155 4.40 -1.85 14.04
CA SER A 155 5.12 -0.82 14.80
C SER A 155 6.03 -0.03 13.87
N VAL A 156 6.05 1.30 14.04
CA VAL A 156 6.86 2.20 13.22
C VAL A 156 8.06 2.68 14.04
N THR A 157 9.26 2.45 13.53
CA THR A 157 10.51 3.00 14.08
C THR A 157 11.05 4.07 13.15
N THR A 158 11.51 5.18 13.71
CA THR A 158 12.24 6.21 12.96
C THR A 158 13.73 5.97 13.17
N GLU A 159 14.50 5.79 12.09
CA GLU A 159 15.95 5.93 12.20
C GLU A 159 16.28 7.42 12.39
N ASP A 160 16.84 7.77 13.54
CA ASP A 160 17.35 9.13 13.77
C ASP A 160 18.52 9.39 12.80
N ALA A 161 18.38 10.39 11.94
CA ALA A 161 19.44 10.85 11.05
C ALA A 161 20.56 11.55 11.84
N TYR A 162 21.37 10.79 12.59
CA TYR A 162 22.65 11.26 13.09
C TYR A 162 23.73 10.96 12.07
N GLN A 163 24.11 11.97 11.28
CA GLN A 163 25.51 12.33 10.98
C GLN A 163 25.54 13.74 10.39
N LEU A 164 25.57 14.74 11.27
CA LEU A 164 26.00 16.09 10.93
C LEU A 164 27.52 16.15 11.06
N SER A 165 28.23 15.90 9.96
CA SER A 165 29.62 16.37 9.82
C SER A 165 29.57 17.82 9.36
N THR A 166 29.78 18.77 10.28
CA THR A 166 30.12 20.13 9.88
C THR A 166 31.57 20.14 9.43
N ILE A 167 31.80 20.35 8.13
CA ILE A 167 33.08 20.85 7.64
C ILE A 167 33.27 22.21 8.29
N ASP A 168 34.16 22.26 9.28
CA ASP A 168 34.97 23.44 9.52
C ASP A 168 36.26 23.01 10.21
N SER A 169 37.25 22.60 9.41
CA SER A 169 38.68 22.92 9.60
C SER A 169 39.59 22.05 8.72
N GLU A 170 39.50 22.21 7.40
CA GLU A 170 40.70 22.19 6.56
C GLU A 170 40.64 23.42 5.66
N ASP A 171 41.37 24.48 6.02
CA ASP A 171 42.54 24.82 5.21
C ASP A 171 43.40 25.97 5.76
N SER A 172 44.70 25.79 5.53
CA SER A 172 45.81 26.76 5.53
C SER A 172 46.33 27.32 6.86
N ASP A 173 47.52 26.88 7.28
CA ASP A 173 48.71 27.56 6.76
C ASP A 173 49.96 26.68 6.80
N SER A 174 50.65 26.69 5.67
CA SER A 174 52.01 26.25 5.45
C SER A 174 53.01 27.07 6.25
N SER A 175 54.03 26.44 6.83
CA SER A 175 55.36 27.03 6.97
C SER A 175 56.40 25.93 7.18
N THR A 176 57.20 25.71 6.13
CA THR A 176 58.65 25.46 6.14
C THR A 176 59.31 25.81 7.48
N GLU A 177 60.11 24.96 8.11
CA GLU A 177 61.44 24.42 7.74
C GLU A 177 61.77 23.15 8.52
#